data_AF-A0A7S1WEN0-F1
#
_entry.id   AF-A0A7S1WEN0-F1
#
_cell.length_a   1.000
_cell.length_b   1.000
_cell.length_c   1.000
_cell.angle_alpha   90.00
_cell.angle_beta   90.00
_cell.angle_gamma   90.00
#
_symmetry.space_group_name_H-M   'P 1'
#
loop_
_entity.id
_entity.type
_entity.pdbx_description
1 polymer ?
#
loop_
_entity_poly.entity_id
_entity_poly.type
_entity_poly.pdbx_seq_one_letter_code
_entity_poly.pdbx_strand_id
1 'polypeptide(L)'
;SGAGKTETAKIVMQYLSFASGATSDLAADIQARVLQAQPILESFGNAVTMRNSNSSRFGKYNRVFFNETGTLVDAGITTYLLESSRVVVHGERERTYHCFYEMLTGLSDERLLELQLSRTGNYRLMSSVGEPVRGLEKRDASHFKRL
;
A
#
# COMPACT_ATOMS: atom_id res chain seq x y z
N SER A 1 1.66 2.81 12.66
CA SER A 1 1.62 3.77 11.53
C SER A 1 1.45 5.14 12.13
N GLY A 2 1.94 6.21 11.50
CA GLY A 2 1.82 7.58 12.05
C GLY A 2 3.12 8.29 12.46
N ALA A 3 4.28 7.64 12.34
CA ALA A 3 5.58 8.27 12.64
C ALA A 3 6.11 9.17 11.49
N GLY A 4 5.28 9.60 10.55
CA GLY A 4 5.67 10.53 9.48
C GLY A 4 6.50 9.96 8.33
N LYS A 5 6.81 8.65 8.29
CA LYS A 5 7.70 8.04 7.26
C LYS A 5 7.42 8.46 5.81
N THR A 6 6.15 8.48 5.40
CA THR A 6 5.75 8.86 4.04
C THR A 6 5.96 10.35 3.80
N GLU A 7 5.62 11.20 4.77
CA GLU A 7 5.85 12.64 4.68
C GLU A 7 7.34 12.98 4.67
N THR A 8 8.16 12.29 5.47
CA THR A 8 9.62 12.42 5.44
C THR A 8 10.17 12.08 4.06
N ALA A 9 9.70 11.00 3.43
CA ALA A 9 10.13 10.63 2.07
C ALA A 9 9.76 11.71 1.03
N LYS A 10 8.57 12.34 1.15
CA LYS A 10 8.18 13.47 0.28
C LYS A 10 9.12 14.65 0.43
N ILE A 11 9.39 15.06 1.67
CA ILE A 11 10.25 16.21 1.98
C ILE A 11 11.67 15.97 1.43
N VAL A 12 12.21 14.76 1.62
CA VAL A 12 13.54 14.39 1.10
C VAL A 12 13.58 14.49 -0.42
N MET A 13 12.58 13.95 -1.13
CA MET A 13 12.54 14.05 -2.61
C MET A 13 12.43 15.49 -3.09
N GLN A 14 11.60 16.31 -2.44
CA GLN A 14 11.46 17.74 -2.78
C GLN A 14 12.79 18.48 -2.60
N TYR A 15 13.49 18.23 -1.49
CA TYR A 15 14.79 18.82 -1.23
C TYR A 15 15.84 18.40 -2.27
N LEU A 16 15.96 17.10 -2.55
CA LEU A 16 16.92 16.58 -3.53
C LEU A 16 16.63 17.11 -4.95
N SER A 17 15.36 17.23 -5.31
CA SER A 17 14.96 17.83 -6.58
C SER A 17 15.45 19.28 -6.71
N PHE A 18 15.17 20.10 -5.69
CA PHE A 18 15.59 21.50 -5.64
C PHE A 18 17.12 21.64 -5.68
N ALA A 19 17.84 20.87 -4.85
CA ALA A 19 19.29 20.96 -4.74
C ALA A 19 20.01 20.49 -6.02
N SER A 20 19.42 19.56 -6.77
CA SER A 20 20.02 18.97 -7.98
C SER A 20 19.81 19.78 -9.26
N GLY A 21 19.06 20.89 -9.19
CA GLY A 21 18.70 21.70 -10.36
C GLY A 21 17.78 20.98 -11.35
N ALA A 22 17.10 19.92 -10.92
CA ALA A 22 16.08 19.26 -11.73
C ALA A 22 14.97 20.25 -12.09
N THR A 23 14.44 20.14 -13.31
CA THR A 23 13.30 20.95 -13.71
C THR A 23 12.13 20.68 -12.76
N SER A 24 11.33 21.71 -12.48
CA SER A 24 10.15 21.58 -11.61
C SER A 24 9.23 20.44 -12.06
N ASP A 25 9.12 20.26 -13.37
CA ASP A 25 8.19 19.32 -13.98
C ASP A 25 8.67 17.87 -13.82
N LEU A 26 9.96 17.60 -14.08
CA LEU A 26 10.55 16.27 -13.89
C LEU A 26 10.51 15.85 -12.41
N ALA A 27 10.86 16.78 -11.51
CA ALA A 27 10.80 16.55 -10.08
C ALA A 27 9.37 16.25 -9.60
N ALA A 28 8.39 17.03 -10.07
CA ALA A 28 6.98 16.83 -9.75
C ALA A 28 6.47 15.47 -10.27
N ASP A 29 6.85 15.07 -11.48
CA ASP A 29 6.48 13.78 -12.07
C ASP A 29 7.06 12.59 -11.28
N ILE A 30 8.34 12.65 -10.90
CA ILE A 30 8.98 11.62 -10.08
C ILE A 30 8.28 11.52 -8.72
N GLN A 31 8.01 12.66 -8.08
CA GLN A 31 7.29 12.70 -6.80
C GLN A 31 5.88 12.11 -6.95
N ALA A 32 5.15 12.46 -8.01
CA ALA A 32 3.80 11.97 -8.27
C ALA A 32 3.78 10.45 -8.41
N ARG A 33 4.73 9.86 -9.16
CA ARG A 33 4.82 8.40 -9.33
C ARG A 33 5.09 7.68 -8.01
N VAL A 34 6.00 8.19 -7.19
CA VAL A 34 6.30 7.61 -5.87
C VAL A 34 5.07 7.70 -4.95
N LEU A 35 4.30 8.78 -5.03
CA LEU A 35 3.06 8.96 -4.27
C LEU A 35 1.93 8.03 -4.74
N GLN A 36 1.77 7.89 -6.06
CA GLN A 36 0.77 7.00 -6.66
C GLN A 36 1.05 5.52 -6.38
N ALA A 37 2.33 5.13 -6.20
CA ALA A 37 2.67 3.78 -5.79
C ALA A 37 2.28 3.46 -4.33
N GLN A 38 2.11 4.47 -3.47
CA GLN A 38 1.88 4.26 -2.05
C GLN A 38 0.54 3.55 -1.76
N PRO A 39 -0.62 3.96 -2.31
CA PRO A 39 -1.87 3.20 -2.17
C PRO A 39 -1.74 1.72 -2.53
N ILE A 40 -1.04 1.41 -3.63
CA ILE A 40 -0.82 0.03 -4.09
C ILE A 40 0.00 -0.74 -3.05
N LEU A 41 1.12 -0.17 -2.59
CA LEU A 41 1.98 -0.80 -1.58
C LEU A 41 1.27 -1.00 -0.24
N GLU A 42 0.39 -0.06 0.15
CA GLU A 42 -0.42 -0.21 1.36
C GLU A 42 -1.48 -1.30 1.20
N SER A 43 -2.17 -1.36 0.05
CA SER A 43 -3.18 -2.37 -0.22
C SER A 43 -2.60 -3.79 -0.15
N PHE A 44 -1.47 -4.01 -0.81
CA PHE A 44 -0.85 -5.34 -0.92
C PHE A 44 0.12 -5.69 0.21
N GLY A 45 0.58 -4.70 0.99
CA GLY A 45 1.64 -4.88 1.98
C GLY A 45 1.28 -4.49 3.41
N ASN A 46 0.15 -3.81 3.62
CA ASN A 46 -0.33 -3.48 4.96
C ASN A 46 -1.53 -4.33 5.37
N ALA A 47 -1.66 -4.50 6.68
CA ALA A 47 -2.77 -5.22 7.30
C ALA A 47 -3.25 -4.51 8.57
N VAL A 48 -4.46 -4.87 9.02
CA VAL A 48 -4.97 -4.46 10.35
C VAL A 48 -4.36 -5.40 11.39
N THR A 49 -3.63 -4.83 12.35
CA THR A 49 -3.13 -5.54 13.54
C THR A 49 -3.72 -4.94 14.81
N MET A 50 -3.58 -5.65 15.94
CA MET A 50 -4.08 -5.17 17.24
C MET A 50 -3.55 -3.78 17.65
N ARG A 51 -2.35 -3.42 17.20
CA ARG A 51 -1.70 -2.15 17.55
C ARG A 51 -1.84 -1.07 16.49
N ASN A 52 -2.19 -1.44 15.26
CA ASN A 52 -2.13 -0.52 14.12
C ASN A 52 -3.03 -1.01 12.98
N SER A 53 -4.07 -0.22 12.66
CA SER A 53 -5.03 -0.54 11.61
C SER A 53 -4.48 -0.41 10.17
N ASN A 54 -3.26 0.10 10.02
CA ASN A 54 -2.56 0.18 8.74
C ASN A 54 -1.07 -0.17 8.93
N SER A 55 -0.79 -1.42 9.31
CA SER A 55 0.56 -1.89 9.66
C SER A 55 1.29 -2.46 8.46
N SER A 56 2.38 -1.82 8.05
CA SER A 56 3.27 -2.37 7.02
C SER A 56 3.89 -3.67 7.49
N ARG A 57 3.72 -4.72 6.69
CA ARG A 57 4.26 -6.06 6.91
C ARG A 57 5.35 -6.41 5.90
N PHE A 58 6.02 -5.37 5.40
CA PHE A 58 7.17 -5.43 4.49
C PHE A 58 8.10 -4.26 4.81
N GLY A 59 9.37 -4.41 4.47
CA GLY A 59 10.33 -3.33 4.41
C GLY A 59 10.29 -2.62 3.05
N LYS A 60 10.49 -1.30 3.06
CA LYS A 60 10.52 -0.46 1.86
C LYS A 60 11.85 0.27 1.76
N TYR A 61 12.49 0.19 0.60
CA TYR A 61 13.71 0.92 0.26
C TYR A 61 13.43 1.81 -0.94
N ASN A 62 13.52 3.14 -0.75
CA ASN A 62 13.37 4.10 -1.83
C ASN A 62 14.77 4.45 -2.37
N ARG A 63 14.94 4.36 -3.69
CA ARG A 63 16.14 4.74 -4.43
C ARG A 63 15.87 6.01 -5.21
N VAL A 64 16.89 6.83 -5.34
CA VAL A 64 16.87 8.09 -6.08
C VAL A 64 18.08 8.06 -7.02
N PHE A 65 17.86 8.39 -8.29
CA PHE A 65 18.86 8.28 -9.35
C PHE A 65 19.23 9.67 -9.85
N PHE A 66 20.53 9.89 -10.02
CA PHE A 66 21.10 11.12 -10.53
C PHE A 66 21.90 10.84 -11.80
N ASN A 67 21.93 11.78 -12.73
CA ASN A 67 22.82 11.72 -13.88
C ASN A 67 24.26 12.14 -13.50
N GLU A 68 25.18 12.14 -14.47
CA GLU A 68 26.58 12.53 -14.28
C GLU A 68 26.76 13.99 -13.81
N THR A 69 25.80 14.86 -14.12
CA THR A 69 25.81 16.27 -13.67
C THR A 69 25.18 16.47 -12.29
N GLY A 70 24.76 15.38 -11.62
CA GLY A 70 24.16 15.42 -10.28
C GLY A 70 22.69 15.84 -10.28
N THR A 71 22.02 15.87 -11.44
CA THR A 71 20.60 16.20 -11.59
C THR A 71 19.74 14.97 -11.31
N LEU A 72 18.68 15.13 -10.51
CA LEU A 72 17.69 14.08 -10.27
C LEU A 72 17.01 13.68 -11.58
N VAL A 73 17.02 12.38 -11.91
CA VAL A 73 16.42 11.86 -13.15
C VAL A 73 15.40 10.76 -12.94
N ASP A 74 15.45 10.03 -11.81
CA ASP A 74 14.51 8.94 -11.55
C ASP A 74 14.40 8.59 -10.05
N ALA A 75 13.38 7.83 -9.67
CA ALA A 75 13.25 7.23 -8.35
C ALA A 75 12.63 5.82 -8.44
N GLY A 76 13.07 4.91 -7.59
CA GLY A 76 12.60 3.54 -7.55
C GLY A 76 12.20 3.11 -6.14
N ILE A 77 11.26 2.17 -6.04
CA ILE A 77 10.90 1.54 -4.76
C ILE A 77 11.26 0.07 -4.85
N THR A 78 11.90 -0.46 -3.81
CA THR A 78 12.20 -1.88 -3.67
C THR A 78 11.66 -2.37 -2.34
N THR A 79 10.83 -3.40 -2.40
CA THR A 79 10.23 -4.02 -1.23
C THR A 79 11.05 -5.24 -0.82
N TYR A 80 11.05 -5.55 0.48
CA TYR A 80 11.77 -6.69 1.03
C TYR A 80 11.05 -7.23 2.26
N LEU A 81 11.29 -8.51 2.60
CA LEU A 81 10.78 -9.16 3.81
C LEU A 81 9.26 -8.99 4.01
N LEU A 82 8.47 -9.29 2.96
CA LEU A 82 7.02 -9.42 3.12
C LEU A 82 6.71 -10.59 4.05
N GLU A 83 5.89 -10.38 5.07
CA GLU A 83 5.39 -11.44 5.95
C GLU A 83 4.36 -12.33 5.23
N SER A 84 4.84 -13.13 4.27
CA SER A 84 4.00 -13.97 3.41
C SER A 84 3.11 -14.94 4.18
N SER A 85 3.51 -15.38 5.37
CA SER A 85 2.71 -16.24 6.25
C SER A 85 1.36 -15.63 6.62
N ARG A 86 1.24 -14.29 6.66
CA ARG A 86 -0.01 -13.58 7.00
C ARG A 86 -1.18 -13.90 6.07
N VAL A 87 -0.89 -14.26 4.82
CA VAL A 87 -1.92 -14.68 3.85
C VAL A 87 -2.68 -15.90 4.37
N VAL A 88 -1.99 -16.81 5.06
CA VAL A 88 -2.56 -18.08 5.51
C VAL A 88 -2.97 -18.02 6.98
N VAL A 89 -2.18 -17.36 7.82
CA VAL A 89 -2.37 -17.32 9.28
C VAL A 89 -2.12 -15.91 9.81
N HIS A 90 -3.07 -15.35 10.52
CA HIS A 90 -2.96 -14.07 11.24
C HIS A 90 -3.59 -14.17 12.62
N GLY A 91 -3.24 -13.27 13.53
CA GLY A 91 -3.74 -13.31 14.91
C GLY A 91 -5.26 -13.10 15.01
N GLU A 92 -5.84 -13.49 16.13
CA GLU A 92 -7.22 -13.12 16.46
C GLU A 92 -7.41 -11.60 16.42
N ARG A 93 -8.56 -11.15 15.91
CA ARG A 93 -8.87 -9.72 15.75
C ARG A 93 -7.80 -8.97 14.94
N GLU A 94 -7.12 -9.65 14.04
CA GLU A 94 -6.32 -9.05 12.98
C GLU A 94 -6.97 -9.34 11.62
N ARG A 95 -6.45 -8.72 10.57
CA ARG A 95 -6.79 -9.05 9.19
C ARG A 95 -5.57 -9.55 8.45
N THR A 96 -5.82 -10.23 7.33
CA THR A 96 -4.81 -10.36 6.26
C THR A 96 -4.63 -9.01 5.53
N TYR A 97 -3.95 -9.00 4.39
CA TYR A 97 -3.68 -7.79 3.61
C TYR A 97 -4.96 -7.09 3.13
N HIS A 98 -4.92 -5.75 3.07
CA HIS A 98 -6.11 -4.95 2.75
C HIS A 98 -6.68 -5.26 1.37
N CYS A 99 -5.84 -5.60 0.38
CA CYS A 99 -6.24 -5.87 -1.00
C CYS A 99 -7.38 -6.90 -1.10
N PHE A 100 -7.41 -7.92 -0.23
CA PHE A 100 -8.49 -8.91 -0.20
C PHE A 100 -9.84 -8.28 0.16
N TYR A 101 -9.86 -7.42 1.19
CA TYR A 101 -11.07 -6.75 1.67
C TYR A 101 -11.49 -5.60 0.74
N GLU A 102 -10.52 -4.82 0.24
CA GLU A 102 -10.73 -3.73 -0.71
C GLU A 102 -11.32 -4.26 -2.03
N MET A 103 -10.78 -5.36 -2.57
CA MET A 103 -11.32 -6.01 -3.76
C MET A 103 -12.75 -6.52 -3.53
N LEU A 104 -12.98 -7.27 -2.45
CA LEU A 104 -14.30 -7.81 -2.15
C LEU A 104 -15.34 -6.75 -1.86
N THR A 105 -14.97 -5.56 -1.39
CA THR A 105 -15.90 -4.45 -1.10
C THR A 105 -16.04 -3.45 -2.26
N GLY A 106 -15.02 -3.32 -3.10
CA GLY A 106 -14.95 -2.29 -4.14
C GLY A 106 -15.33 -2.75 -5.54
N LEU A 107 -15.18 -4.04 -5.88
CA LEU A 107 -15.61 -4.56 -7.18
C LEU A 107 -17.14 -4.53 -7.33
N SER A 108 -17.63 -4.38 -8.57
CA SER A 108 -19.05 -4.57 -8.91
C SER A 108 -19.47 -6.02 -8.74
N ASP A 109 -20.76 -6.27 -8.55
CA ASP A 109 -21.29 -7.63 -8.39
C ASP A 109 -21.07 -8.47 -9.66
N GLU A 110 -21.12 -7.86 -10.84
CA GLU A 110 -20.79 -8.50 -12.13
C GLU A 110 -19.34 -8.99 -12.15
N ARG A 111 -18.38 -8.15 -11.76
CA ARG A 111 -16.96 -8.52 -11.70
C ARG A 111 -16.67 -9.55 -10.63
N LEU A 112 -17.36 -9.50 -9.49
CA LEU A 112 -17.27 -10.54 -8.48
C LEU A 112 -17.77 -11.88 -9.01
N LEU A 113 -18.91 -11.90 -9.71
CA LEU A 113 -19.46 -13.10 -10.31
C LEU A 113 -18.51 -13.71 -11.36
N GLU A 114 -17.93 -12.89 -12.24
CA GLU A 114 -16.93 -13.32 -13.23
C GLU A 114 -15.70 -13.95 -12.58
N LEU A 115 -15.27 -13.43 -11.43
CA LEU A 115 -14.14 -13.95 -10.65
C LEU A 115 -14.53 -15.08 -9.69
N GLN A 116 -15.80 -15.51 -9.69
CA GLN A 116 -16.35 -16.51 -8.78
C GLN A 116 -16.17 -16.14 -7.30
N LEU A 117 -16.28 -14.86 -7.00
CA LEU A 117 -16.20 -14.30 -5.67
C LEU A 117 -17.59 -13.89 -5.19
N SER A 118 -17.85 -14.12 -3.91
CA SER A 118 -18.95 -13.52 -3.17
C SER A 118 -18.44 -12.50 -2.15
N ARG A 119 -19.14 -11.36 -2.06
CA ARG A 119 -18.88 -10.31 -1.06
C ARG A 119 -19.11 -10.78 0.38
N THR A 120 -20.01 -11.74 0.56
CA THR A 120 -20.33 -12.37 1.85
C THR A 120 -19.71 -13.77 1.97
N GLY A 121 -18.82 -14.14 1.03
CA GLY A 121 -18.16 -15.44 1.04
C GLY A 121 -17.27 -15.63 2.27
N ASN A 122 -17.28 -16.83 2.83
CA ASN A 122 -16.36 -17.21 3.90
C ASN A 122 -15.09 -17.79 3.30
N TYR A 123 -14.08 -16.95 3.13
CA TYR A 123 -12.77 -17.37 2.63
C TYR A 123 -11.85 -17.73 3.78
N ARG A 124 -11.37 -18.97 3.80
CA ARG A 124 -10.45 -19.49 4.82
C ARG A 124 -9.22 -18.60 5.07
N LEU A 125 -8.67 -17.98 4.01
CA LEU A 125 -7.50 -17.10 4.10
C LEU A 125 -7.81 -15.76 4.81
N MET A 126 -9.08 -15.41 4.95
CA MET A 126 -9.54 -14.17 5.58
C MET A 126 -10.10 -14.38 7.00
N SER A 127 -10.27 -15.64 7.43
CA SER A 127 -10.87 -16.05 8.72
C SER A 127 -10.01 -17.07 9.49
N SER A 128 -8.71 -17.12 9.21
CA SER A 128 -7.81 -18.25 9.52
C SER A 128 -7.72 -18.70 10.99
N VAL A 129 -7.68 -17.78 11.96
CA VAL A 129 -7.50 -18.08 13.41
C VAL A 129 -8.63 -17.47 14.24
N GLY A 130 -9.67 -16.93 13.61
CA GLY A 130 -10.79 -16.27 14.28
C GLY A 130 -11.47 -15.23 13.39
N GLU A 131 -12.43 -14.52 13.98
CA GLU A 131 -13.16 -13.46 13.28
C GLU A 131 -12.24 -12.24 13.04
N PRO A 132 -12.03 -11.83 11.78
CA PRO A 132 -11.27 -10.63 11.48
C PRO A 132 -12.00 -9.39 12.02
N VAL A 133 -11.26 -8.30 12.22
CA VAL A 133 -11.87 -7.00 12.58
C VAL A 133 -12.98 -6.66 11.56
N ARG A 134 -14.15 -6.21 12.03
CA ARG A 134 -15.31 -5.84 11.19
C ARG A 134 -15.54 -4.33 11.17
N GLY A 135 -16.44 -3.84 10.31
CA GLY A 135 -16.86 -2.43 10.33
C GLY A 135 -15.95 -1.49 9.55
N LEU A 136 -15.06 -2.03 8.71
CA LEU A 136 -14.13 -1.24 7.88
C LEU A 136 -14.55 -1.23 6.40
N GLU A 137 -15.72 -1.75 6.05
CA GLU A 137 -16.17 -1.95 4.68
C GLU A 137 -16.28 -0.61 3.92
N LYS A 138 -16.75 0.45 4.59
CA LYS A 138 -16.78 1.80 4.01
C LYS A 138 -15.37 2.33 3.69
N ARG A 139 -14.41 2.05 4.57
CA ARG A 139 -13.00 2.45 4.39
C ARG A 139 -12.39 1.64 3.25
N ASP A 140 -12.60 0.33 3.24
CA ASP A 140 -12.04 -0.59 2.25
C ASP A 140 -12.58 -0.26 0.83
N ALA A 141 -13.89 0.01 0.71
CA ALA A 141 -14.48 0.47 -0.55
C ALA A 141 -13.95 1.84 -1.02
N SER A 142 -13.71 2.77 -0.08
CA SER A 142 -13.09 4.07 -0.38
C SER A 142 -11.64 3.91 -0.83
N HIS A 143 -10.91 2.99 -0.19
CA HIS A 143 -9.52 2.71 -0.55
C HIS A 143 -9.39 2.05 -1.91
N PHE A 144 -10.28 1.13 -2.26
CA PHE A 144 -10.29 0.48 -3.57
C PHE A 144 -10.41 1.49 -4.72
N LYS A 145 -11.18 2.57 -4.54
CA LYS A 145 -11.30 3.65 -5.56
C LYS A 145 -10.01 4.43 -5.81
N ARG A 146 -9.02 4.31 -4.92
CA ARG A 146 -7.71 4.97 -5.03
C ARG A 146 -6.64 4.05 -5.63
N LEU A 147 -6.98 2.80 -5.91
CA LEU A 147 -6.16 1.83 -6.62
C LEU A 147 -6.47 1.89 -8.12
#